data_AF-A0A1H5PRC2-F1
#
_entry.id   AF-A0A1H5PRC2-F1
#
_cell.length_a   1.000
_cell.length_b   1.000
_cell.length_c   1.000
_cell.angle_alpha   90.00
_cell.angle_beta   90.00
_cell.angle_gamma   90.00
#
_symmetry.space_group_name_H-M   'P 1'
#
loop_
_entity.id
_entity.type
_entity.pdbx_description
1 polymer ?
#
loop_
_entity_poly.entity_id
_entity_poly.type
_entity_poly.pdbx_seq_one_letter_code
_entity_poly.pdbx_strand_id
1 'polypeptide(L)' 'MYAWIWRHLPGPWPIRLVIYLVLIAALVYALFIWIFPWAEDVFNISEVTVG' A
#
# COMPACT_ATOMS: atom_id res chain seq x y z
N MET A 1 -6.13 -31.23 -8.02
CA MET A 1 -5.88 -30.23 -9.09
C MET A 1 -6.04 -28.76 -8.67
N TYR A 2 -6.15 -28.40 -7.38
CA TYR A 2 -5.93 -27.02 -6.89
C TYR A 2 -4.66 -26.88 -6.00
N ALA A 3 -4.01 -28.01 -5.66
CA ALA A 3 -2.94 -28.05 -4.67
C ALA A 3 -1.65 -27.33 -5.07
N TRP A 4 -1.43 -27.01 -6.35
CA TRP A 4 -0.20 -26.36 -6.80
C TRP A 4 -0.18 -24.85 -6.48
N ILE A 5 -1.32 -24.17 -6.61
CA ILE A 5 -1.48 -22.74 -6.24
C ILE A 5 -1.35 -22.56 -4.72
N TRP A 6 -1.84 -23.52 -3.94
CA TRP A 6 -1.73 -23.51 -2.48
C TRP A 6 -0.33 -23.87 -1.95
N ARG A 7 0.63 -24.20 -2.80
CA ARG A 7 2.00 -24.55 -2.40
C ARG A 7 3.02 -23.44 -2.68
N HIS A 8 2.68 -22.42 -3.46
CA HIS A 8 3.61 -21.34 -3.82
C HIS A 8 3.68 -20.18 -2.82
N LEU A 9 2.65 -19.99 -1.99
CA LEU A 9 2.73 -19.00 -0.92
C LEU A 9 3.24 -19.68 0.36
N PRO A 10 4.40 -19.27 0.91
CA PRO A 10 4.92 -19.84 2.15
C PRO A 10 3.99 -19.51 3.32
N GLY A 11 3.60 -20.55 4.08
CA GLY A 11 2.85 -20.41 5.33
C GLY A 11 1.33 -20.65 5.24
N PRO A 12 0.70 -21.03 6.37
CA PRO A 12 -0.75 -21.24 6.49
C PRO A 12 -1.55 -19.97 6.12
N TRP A 13 -2.83 -20.15 5.80
CA TRP A 13 -3.75 -19.08 5.36
C TRP A 13 -3.62 -17.75 6.15
N PRO A 14 -3.48 -17.72 7.49
CA PRO A 14 -3.32 -16.47 8.23
C PRO A 14 -2.02 -15.72 7.90
N ILE A 15 -0.91 -16.43 7.65
CA ILE A 15 0.40 -15.79 7.36
C ILE A 15 0.33 -15.07 6.01
N ARG A 16 -0.33 -15.68 5.03
CA ARG A 16 -0.56 -15.06 3.72
C ARG A 16 -1.35 -13.77 3.84
N LEU A 17 -2.43 -13.80 4.64
CA LEU A 17 -3.23 -12.60 4.92
C LEU A 17 -2.39 -11.48 5.54
N VAL A 18 -1.54 -11.81 6.52
CA VAL A 18 -0.64 -10.82 7.14
C VAL A 18 0.35 -10.25 6.12
N ILE A 19 0.95 -11.09 5.26
CA ILE A 19 1.89 -10.62 4.23
C ILE A 19 1.19 -9.64 3.27
N TYR A 20 -0.02 -9.95 2.81
CA TYR A 20 -0.78 -9.03 1.97
C TYR A 20 -1.13 -7.73 2.68
N LEU A 21 -1.55 -7.80 3.95
CA LEU A 21 -1.83 -6.61 4.74
C LEU A 21 -0.58 -5.74 4.91
N VAL A 22 0.58 -6.33 5.18
CA VAL A 22 1.85 -5.61 5.30
C VAL A 22 2.24 -4.97 3.97
N LEU A 23 2.08 -5.67 2.85
CA LEU A 23 2.36 -5.10 1.52
C LEU A 23 1.45 -3.91 1.19
N ILE A 24 0.16 -4.02 1.49
CA ILE A 24 -0.80 -2.92 1.29
C ILE A 24 -0.44 -1.74 2.20
N ALA A 25 -0.15 -2.00 3.47
CA ALA A 25 0.26 -0.96 4.41
C ALA A 25 1.56 -0.26 3.96
N ALA A 26 2.54 -1.03 3.47
CA ALA A 26 3.78 -0.48 2.94
C ALA A 26 3.54 0.37 1.68
N LEU A 27 2.64 -0.05 0.79
CA LEU A 27 2.26 0.72 -0.39
C LEU A 27 1.58 2.04 -0.02
N VAL A 28 0.61 1.99 0.91
CA VAL A 28 -0.07 3.18 1.42
C VAL A 28 0.94 4.12 2.08
N TYR A 29 1.82 3.59 2.93
CA TYR A 29 2.88 4.36 3.56
C TYR A 29 3.80 5.03 2.53
N ALA A 30 4.24 4.29 1.52
CA ALA A 30 5.05 4.82 0.42
C ALA A 30 4.32 5.94 -0.33
N LEU A 31 3.02 5.79 -0.58
CA LEU A 31 2.20 6.79 -1.24
C LEU A 31 2.12 8.08 -0.42
N PHE A 32 1.90 7.98 0.89
CA PHE A 32 1.82 9.16 1.77
C PHE A 32 3.17 9.84 2.00
N ILE A 33 4.28 9.10 2.04
CA ILE A 33 5.60 9.69 2.32
C ILE A 33 6.26 10.25 1.06
N TRP A 34 6.08 9.60 -0.09
CA TRP A 34 6.78 10.00 -1.32
C TRP A 34 5.86 10.63 -2.37
N ILE A 35 4.67 10.06 -2.59
CA ILE A 35 3.78 10.53 -3.65
C ILE A 35 3.00 11.75 -3.20
N PHE A 36 2.57 11.81 -1.95
CA PHE A 36 1.83 12.96 -1.44
C PHE A 36 2.64 14.28 -1.49
N PRO A 37 3.91 14.35 -1.05
CA PRO A 37 4.69 15.59 -1.15
C PRO A 37 4.93 16.02 -2.61
N TRP A 38 5.17 15.04 -3.50
CA TRP A 38 5.28 15.32 -4.93
C TRP A 38 3.96 15.84 -5.52
N ALA A 39 2.83 15.24 -5.13
CA ALA A 39 1.52 15.68 -5.57
C ALA A 39 1.16 17.06 -5.01
N GLU A 40 1.55 17.37 -3.77
CA GLU A 40 1.37 18.69 -3.18
C GLU A 40 2.11 19.77 -3.96
N ASP A 41 3.37 19.53 -4.33
CA ASP A 41 4.17 20.46 -5.15
C ASP A 41 3.56 20.68 -6.55
N VAL A 42 3.11 19.60 -7.19
CA VAL A 42 2.56 19.66 -8.56
C VAL A 42 1.16 20.27 -8.60
N PHE A 43 0.30 19.93 -7.64
CA PHE A 43 -1.13 20.24 -7.70
C PHE A 43 -1.58 21.31 -6.69
N ASN A 44 -0.71 21.78 -5.78
CA ASN A 44 -1.01 22.79 -4.75
C ASN A 44 -2.31 22.48 -3.97
N ILE A 45 -2.55 21.20 -3.66
CA ILE A 45 -3.80 20.70 -3.05
C ILE A 45 -4.07 21.22 -1.62
N SER A 46 -3.08 21.86 -0.99
CA SER A 46 -3.15 22.36 0.39
C SER A 46 -3.38 23.88 0.47
N GLU A 47 -3.66 24.57 -0.64
CA GLU A 47 -3.91 26.01 -0.63
C GLU A 47 -5.23 26.33 0.11
N VAL A 48 -5.13 26.82 1.34
CA VAL A 48 -6.27 27.31 2.12
C VAL A 48 -6.57 28.74 1.67
N THR A 49 -7.56 28.92 0.79
CA THR A 49 -8.08 30.24 0.40
C THR A 49 -8.88 30.85 1.55
N VAL A 50 -8.21 31.35 2.58
CA VAL A 50 -8.83 32.23 3.58
C VAL A 50 -8.08 33.56 3.56
N GLY A 51 -8.74 34.56 2.98
CA GLY A 51 -8.36 35.98 2.94
C GLY A 51 -9.62 36.82 2.77
#